data_AF-A0A2U3BWB0-F1
#
_entry.id   AF-A0A2U3BWB0-F1
#
_cell.length_a   1.000
_cell.length_b   1.000
_cell.length_c   1.000
_cell.angle_alpha   90.00
_cell.angle_beta   90.00
_cell.angle_gamma   90.00
#
_symmetry.space_group_name_H-M   'P 1'
#
loop_
_entity.id
_entity.type
_entity.pdbx_description
1 polymer ?
#
loop_
_entity_poly.entity_id
_entity_poly.type
_entity_poly.pdbx_seq_one_letter_code
_entity_poly.pdbx_strand_id
1 'polypeptide(L)'
;MAIGVSSELRDVLEEPFGGTLGDPRISFREIEFDFRNGRLVLVGVVVVSRAKGDETWKVTLSFEEADHRSALDGAPRAALEWFALMVRENVMEWWHTRRQGPNMPFAAQKIAHDSGGSS
;
A
#
# COMPACT_ATOMS: atom_id res chain seq x y z
N MET A 1 -19.95 -16.39 -8.09
CA MET A 1 -18.54 -16.00 -8.35
C MET A 1 -17.99 -15.44 -7.06
N ALA A 2 -16.85 -15.92 -6.59
CA ALA A 2 -16.17 -15.25 -5.48
C ALA A 2 -15.72 -13.88 -5.99
N ILE A 3 -16.08 -12.81 -5.28
CA ILE A 3 -15.57 -11.47 -5.59
C ILE A 3 -14.11 -11.46 -5.11
N GLY A 4 -13.19 -11.71 -6.02
CA GLY A 4 -11.75 -11.67 -5.77
C GLY A 4 -11.17 -10.31 -6.14
N VAL A 5 -10.03 -9.97 -5.56
CA VAL A 5 -9.17 -8.90 -6.06
C VAL A 5 -8.46 -9.42 -7.31
N SER A 6 -8.33 -8.58 -8.34
CA SER A 6 -7.59 -8.93 -9.56
C SER A 6 -6.15 -9.31 -9.23
N SER A 7 -5.66 -10.42 -9.80
CA SER A 7 -4.27 -10.84 -9.64
C SER A 7 -3.28 -9.82 -10.21
N GLU A 8 -3.67 -9.12 -11.28
CA GLU A 8 -2.84 -8.09 -11.92
C GLU A 8 -2.65 -6.85 -11.04
N LEU A 9 -3.53 -6.61 -10.07
CA LEU A 9 -3.41 -5.45 -9.20
C LEU A 9 -2.13 -5.48 -8.37
N ARG A 10 -1.69 -6.68 -7.97
CA ARG A 10 -0.45 -6.86 -7.23
C ARG A 10 0.74 -6.37 -8.06
N ASP A 11 0.79 -6.74 -9.33
CA ASP A 11 1.86 -6.31 -10.24
C ASP A 11 1.92 -4.79 -10.37
N VAL A 12 0.76 -4.13 -10.47
CA VAL A 12 0.69 -2.66 -10.48
C VAL A 12 1.22 -2.08 -9.16
N LEU A 13 0.78 -2.61 -8.02
CA LEU A 13 1.15 -2.06 -6.71
C LEU A 13 2.62 -2.29 -6.35
N GLU A 14 3.26 -3.33 -6.89
CA GLU A 14 4.67 -3.64 -6.63
C GLU A 14 5.64 -2.67 -7.35
N GLU A 15 5.18 -1.96 -8.37
CA GLU A 15 5.97 -0.91 -9.02
C GLU A 15 6.35 0.19 -8.01
N PRO A 16 7.64 0.50 -7.84
CA PRO A 16 8.09 1.58 -6.97
C PRO A 16 7.58 2.95 -7.42
N PHE A 17 7.27 3.83 -6.46
CA PHE A 17 6.78 5.18 -6.70
C PHE A 17 7.52 6.20 -5.82
N GLY A 18 7.31 7.50 -6.08
CA GLY A 18 8.11 8.57 -5.49
C GLY A 18 9.53 8.64 -6.07
N GLY A 19 10.51 9.04 -5.27
CA GLY A 19 11.92 9.14 -5.70
C GLY A 19 12.25 10.33 -6.61
N THR A 20 11.39 11.34 -6.65
CA THR A 20 11.66 12.65 -7.24
C THR A 20 12.37 13.57 -6.23
N LEU A 21 12.75 14.78 -6.65
CA LEU A 21 13.51 15.72 -5.82
C LEU A 21 12.74 16.07 -4.52
N GLY A 22 13.13 15.45 -3.40
CA GLY A 22 12.56 15.67 -2.07
C GLY A 22 11.74 14.51 -1.52
N ASP A 23 11.28 13.59 -2.36
CA ASP A 23 10.43 12.46 -1.96
C ASP A 23 11.24 11.17 -1.81
N PRO A 24 10.96 10.33 -0.81
CA PRO A 24 11.59 9.01 -0.75
C PRO A 24 11.15 8.16 -1.92
N ARG A 25 11.94 7.14 -2.25
CA ARG A 25 11.47 6.05 -3.09
C ARG A 25 10.70 5.08 -2.21
N ILE A 26 9.49 4.70 -2.62
CA ILE A 26 8.63 3.80 -1.87
C ILE A 26 8.33 2.56 -2.73
N SER A 27 8.36 1.38 -2.10
CA SER A 27 7.92 0.13 -2.71
C SER A 27 7.13 -0.72 -1.73
N PHE A 28 6.27 -1.60 -2.23
CA PHE A 28 5.64 -2.65 -1.45
C PHE A 28 6.49 -3.93 -1.53
N ARG A 29 6.79 -4.53 -0.38
CA ARG A 29 7.45 -5.85 -0.29
C ARG A 29 6.43 -6.98 -0.18
N GLU A 30 5.36 -6.74 0.56
CA GLU A 30 4.29 -7.69 0.79
C GLU A 30 2.96 -6.94 0.73
N ILE A 31 1.95 -7.58 0.13
CA ILE A 31 0.60 -7.05 0.03
C ILE A 31 -0.37 -8.18 0.35
N GLU A 32 -1.31 -7.93 1.24
CA GLU A 32 -2.42 -8.82 1.54
C GLU A 32 -3.73 -8.07 1.35
N PHE A 33 -4.72 -8.75 0.79
CA PHE A 33 -6.06 -8.22 0.59
C PHE A 33 -7.05 -9.05 1.39
N ASP A 34 -7.99 -8.36 2.02
CA ASP A 34 -9.07 -9.00 2.78
C ASP A 34 -10.36 -8.20 2.60
N PHE A 35 -11.51 -8.86 2.60
CA PHE A 35 -12.82 -8.21 2.57
C PHE A 35 -13.43 -8.25 3.97
N ARG A 36 -13.58 -7.07 4.60
CA ARG A 36 -14.15 -6.96 5.94
C ARG A 36 -15.27 -5.93 5.95
N ASN A 37 -16.46 -6.33 6.39
CA ASN A 37 -17.63 -5.45 6.55
C ASN A 37 -17.95 -4.62 5.29
N GLY A 38 -17.88 -5.25 4.10
CA GLY A 38 -18.14 -4.57 2.83
C GLY A 38 -17.05 -3.58 2.40
N ARG A 39 -15.85 -3.66 2.98
CA ARG A 39 -14.68 -2.86 2.61
C ARG A 39 -13.54 -3.76 2.17
N LEU A 40 -12.76 -3.29 1.20
CA LEU A 40 -11.49 -3.90 0.86
C LEU A 40 -10.43 -3.37 1.82
N VAL A 41 -9.82 -4.26 2.58
CA VAL A 41 -8.69 -3.98 3.45
C VAL A 41 -7.42 -4.43 2.74
N LEU A 42 -6.49 -3.49 2.54
CA LEU A 42 -5.15 -3.76 2.05
C LEU A 42 -4.18 -3.64 3.23
N VAL A 43 -3.40 -4.68 3.47
CA VAL A 43 -2.27 -4.64 4.40
C VAL A 43 -0.99 -4.70 3.58
N GLY A 44 -0.18 -3.65 3.65
CA GLY A 44 1.07 -3.54 2.89
C GLY A 44 2.28 -3.44 3.79
N VAL A 45 3.35 -4.15 3.46
CA VAL A 45 4.70 -3.88 4.00
C VAL A 45 5.41 -2.96 3.04
N VAL A 46 5.56 -1.70 3.45
CA VAL A 46 6.12 -0.62 2.65
C VAL A 46 7.58 -0.40 3.04
N VAL A 47 8.47 -0.37 2.06
CA VAL A 47 9.87 0.02 2.22
C VAL A 47 10.03 1.45 1.71
N VAL A 48 10.59 2.31 2.55
CA VAL A 48 10.82 3.72 2.26
C VAL A 48 12.32 3.98 2.23
N SER A 49 12.85 4.09 1.02
CA SER A 49 14.28 4.28 0.77
C SER A 49 14.66 5.75 0.70
N ARG A 50 15.69 6.12 1.48
CA ARG A 50 16.27 7.48 1.53
C ARG A 50 17.79 7.40 1.54
N ALA A 51 18.45 8.53 1.31
CA ALA A 51 19.92 8.63 1.36
C ALA A 51 20.54 8.15 2.68
N LYS A 52 19.78 8.21 3.80
CA LYS A 52 20.23 7.78 5.14
C LYS A 52 19.90 6.33 5.47
N GLY A 53 19.38 5.57 4.51
CA GLY A 53 18.93 4.19 4.66
C GLY A 53 17.42 4.02 4.56
N ASP A 54 17.02 2.76 4.64
CA ASP A 54 15.65 2.32 4.41
C ASP A 54 14.87 2.23 5.72
N GLU A 55 13.57 2.55 5.68
CA GLU A 55 12.62 2.23 6.75
C GLU A 55 11.53 1.30 6.24
N THR A 56 11.21 0.27 7.02
CA THR A 56 10.13 -0.66 6.70
C THR A 56 8.94 -0.42 7.62
N TRP A 57 7.74 -0.36 7.04
CA TRP A 57 6.51 -0.03 7.74
C TRP A 57 5.37 -0.94 7.31
N LYS A 58 4.57 -1.40 8.27
CA LYS A 58 3.29 -2.03 8.00
C LYS A 58 2.20 -0.96 7.94
N VAL A 59 1.54 -0.85 6.80
CA VAL A 59 0.40 0.06 6.58
C VAL A 59 -0.87 -0.77 6.38
N THR A 60 -1.98 -0.25 6.88
CA THR A 60 -3.31 -0.83 6.63
C THR A 60 -4.19 0.23 6.03
N LEU A 61 -4.79 -0.07 4.89
CA LEU A 61 -5.71 0.79 4.15
C LEU A 61 -7.07 0.12 4.05
N SER A 62 -8.15 0.90 4.10
CA SER A 62 -9.52 0.41 4.02
C SER A 62 -10.37 1.24 3.08
N PHE A 63 -10.84 0.61 2.00
CA PHE A 63 -11.55 1.25 0.90
C PHE A 63 -13.01 0.83 0.88
N GLU A 64 -13.91 1.80 0.76
CA GLU A 64 -15.35 1.55 0.60
C GLU A 64 -15.67 0.93 -0.76
N GLU A 65 -16.89 0.42 -0.92
CA GLU A 65 -17.32 -0.26 -2.14
C GLU A 65 -17.12 0.59 -3.40
N ALA A 66 -17.44 1.88 -3.33
CA ALA A 66 -17.28 2.79 -4.46
C ALA A 66 -15.84 2.79 -5.02
N ASP A 67 -14.84 2.70 -4.12
CA ASP A 67 -13.42 2.79 -4.47
C ASP A 67 -12.84 1.43 -4.87
N HIS A 68 -13.20 0.36 -4.14
CA HIS A 68 -12.58 -0.94 -4.38
C HIS A 68 -13.19 -1.74 -5.53
N ARG A 69 -14.30 -1.31 -6.13
CA ARG A 69 -14.82 -1.92 -7.36
C ARG A 69 -13.80 -1.92 -8.49
N SER A 70 -12.92 -0.92 -8.52
CA SER A 70 -11.81 -0.81 -9.47
C SER A 70 -10.70 -1.84 -9.24
N ALA A 71 -10.65 -2.50 -8.08
CA ALA A 71 -9.66 -3.51 -7.72
C ALA A 71 -10.15 -4.96 -7.96
N LEU A 72 -11.42 -5.15 -8.32
CA LEU A 72 -12.03 -6.47 -8.44
C LEU A 72 -11.56 -7.22 -9.68
N ASP A 73 -11.68 -8.54 -9.62
CA ASP A 73 -11.44 -9.41 -10.77
C ASP A 73 -12.31 -9.02 -11.98
N GLY A 74 -11.71 -9.01 -13.17
CA GLY A 74 -12.33 -8.53 -14.40
C GLY A 74 -12.38 -7.01 -14.57
N ALA A 75 -11.87 -6.20 -13.62
CA ALA A 75 -11.71 -4.77 -13.82
C ALA A 75 -10.68 -4.48 -14.93
N PRO A 76 -10.91 -3.46 -15.79
CA PRO A 76 -9.95 -3.10 -16.83
C PRO A 76 -8.66 -2.56 -16.22
N ARG A 77 -7.52 -2.74 -16.91
CA ARG A 77 -6.20 -2.28 -16.45
C ARG A 77 -6.17 -0.83 -15.95
N ALA A 78 -6.83 0.08 -16.67
CA ALA A 78 -6.91 1.49 -16.27
C ALA A 78 -7.61 1.69 -14.90
N ALA A 79 -8.58 0.85 -14.55
CA ALA A 79 -9.21 0.88 -13.23
C ALA A 79 -8.28 0.35 -12.14
N LEU A 80 -7.51 -0.71 -12.42
CA LEU A 80 -6.48 -1.22 -11.51
C LEU A 80 -5.38 -0.17 -11.26
N GLU A 81 -4.94 0.52 -12.30
CA GLU A 81 -3.96 1.62 -12.23
C GLU A 81 -4.50 2.80 -11.42
N TRP A 82 -5.77 3.16 -11.61
CA TRP A 82 -6.43 4.18 -10.80
C TRP A 82 -6.51 3.77 -9.32
N PHE A 83 -6.86 2.52 -9.02
CA PHE A 83 -6.88 2.03 -7.64
C PHE A 83 -5.49 2.03 -7.01
N ALA A 84 -4.47 1.60 -7.76
CA ALA A 84 -3.09 1.65 -7.31
C ALA A 84 -2.62 3.08 -7.05
N LEU A 85 -3.03 4.06 -7.88
CA LEU A 85 -2.75 5.48 -7.64
C LEU A 85 -3.32 5.95 -6.29
N MET A 86 -4.58 5.62 -5.97
CA MET A 86 -5.17 5.98 -4.67
C MET A 86 -4.40 5.37 -3.49
N VAL A 87 -3.99 4.11 -3.62
CA VAL A 87 -3.16 3.44 -2.59
C VAL A 87 -1.84 4.19 -2.41
N ARG A 88 -1.14 4.49 -3.51
CA ARG A 88 0.14 5.20 -3.51
C ARG A 88 0.02 6.60 -2.90
N GLU A 89 -1.02 7.34 -3.25
CA GLU A 89 -1.29 8.67 -2.68
C GLU A 89 -1.52 8.61 -1.16
N ASN A 90 -2.32 7.66 -0.68
CA ASN A 90 -2.53 7.49 0.77
C ASN A 90 -1.23 7.16 1.51
N VAL A 91 -0.36 6.32 0.93
CA VAL A 91 0.95 6.00 1.51
C VAL A 91 1.90 7.19 1.48
N MET A 92 1.94 7.96 0.39
CA MET A 92 2.75 9.18 0.30
C MET A 92 2.29 10.22 1.31
N GLU A 93 0.99 10.52 1.36
CA GLU A 93 0.43 11.49 2.31
C GLU A 93 0.72 11.08 3.76
N TRP A 94 0.50 9.80 4.08
CA TRP A 94 0.88 9.26 5.38
C TRP A 94 2.37 9.43 5.66
N TRP A 95 3.25 9.17 4.70
CA TRP A 95 4.68 9.31 4.90
C TRP A 95 5.07 10.75 5.27
N HIS A 96 4.51 11.74 4.57
CA HIS A 96 4.82 13.15 4.80
C HIS A 96 4.21 13.68 6.10
N THR A 97 2.99 13.27 6.44
CA THR A 97 2.28 13.81 7.61
C THR A 97 2.48 12.99 8.88
N ARG A 98 2.79 11.70 8.73
CA ARG A 98 2.75 10.66 9.77
C ARG A 98 1.42 10.57 10.51
N ARG A 99 0.35 11.10 9.92
CA ARG A 99 -1.02 11.08 10.47
C ARG A 99 -1.82 9.96 9.81
N GLN A 100 -2.87 9.53 10.49
CA GLN A 100 -3.89 8.67 9.88
C GLN A 100 -4.59 9.48 8.79
N GLY A 101 -4.48 9.02 7.54
CA GLY A 101 -5.25 9.54 6.41
C GLY A 101 -6.67 8.98 6.36
N PRO A 102 -7.51 9.41 5.39
CA PRO A 102 -8.92 9.01 5.30
C PRO A 102 -9.12 7.50 5.19
N ASN A 103 -8.19 6.80 4.51
CA ASN A 103 -8.27 5.35 4.33
C ASN A 103 -7.39 4.56 5.31
N MET A 104 -6.79 5.18 6.33
CA MET A 104 -5.93 4.49 7.31
C MET A 104 -6.65 4.23 8.63
N PRO A 105 -7.34 3.08 8.81
CA PRO A 105 -8.06 2.79 10.04
C PRO A 105 -7.16 2.63 11.27
N PHE A 106 -5.87 2.35 11.06
CA PHE A 106 -4.89 2.14 12.13
C PHE A 106 -3.62 2.93 11.85
N ALA A 107 -2.88 3.26 12.90
CA ALA A 107 -1.56 3.86 12.76
C ALA A 107 -0.61 2.85 12.08
N ALA A 108 0.18 3.32 11.12
CA ALA A 108 1.23 2.51 10.53
C ALA A 108 2.28 2.12 11.59
N GLN A 109 2.80 0.92 11.48
CA GLN A 109 3.72 0.34 12.46
C GLN A 109 5.11 0.23 11.84
N LYS A 110 6.12 0.82 12.49
CA LYS A 110 7.50 0.62 12.06
C LYS A 110 7.90 -0.82 12.34
N ILE A 111 8.36 -1.53 11.33
CA ILE A 111 8.93 -2.86 11.48
C ILE A 111 10.41 -2.66 11.79
N ALA A 112 10.85 -3.14 12.96
CA ALA A 112 12.27 -3.09 13.31
C ALA A 112 13.07 -3.85 12.25
N HIS A 113 14.18 -3.27 11.79
CA HIS A 113 15.14 -4.01 11.02
C HIS A 113 15.77 -5.00 11.98
N ASP A 114 15.38 -6.28 11.90
CA ASP A 114 16.00 -7.31 12.71
C ASP A 114 17.45 -7.38 12.25
N SER A 115 18.33 -6.75 13.02
CA SER A 115 19.76 -6.86 12.84
C SER A 115 20.07 -8.22 13.41
N GLY A 116 19.96 -9.25 12.57
CA GLY A 116 20.23 -10.63 12.95
C GLY A 116 21.59 -10.69 13.66
N GLY A 117 21.54 -10.71 14.99
CA GLY A 117 22.67 -10.96 15.84
C GLY A 117 22.98 -12.44 15.74
N SER A 118 23.72 -12.82 14.71
CA SER A 118 24.50 -14.05 14.75
C SER A 118 25.67 -13.80 15.70
N SER A 119 25.45 -14.14 16.97
CA SER A 119 26.54 -14.45 17.91
C SER A 119 27.04 -15.87 17.66
#